data_AF-A0A0D0A3E4-F1
#
_entry.id   AF-A0A0D0A3E4-F1
#
_cell.length_a   1.000
_cell.length_b   1.000
_cell.length_c   1.000
_cell.angle_alpha   90.00
_cell.angle_beta   90.00
_cell.angle_gamma   90.00
#
_symmetry.space_group_name_H-M   'P 1'
#
loop_
_entity.id
_entity.type
_entity.pdbx_description
1 polymer ?
#
loop_
_entity_poly.entity_id
_entity_poly.type
_entity_poly.pdbx_seq_one_letter_code
_entity_poly.pdbx_strand_id
1 'polypeptide(L)'
;MYFCGISGEPPQDPVISAKSGHVYERRLILKYITDNGTEPLTGDKLEESDLLTIKASTSAAPRPPTATSIPALLHTLQNEWDALVLETFALRQQYNNTRQELSYALYAQDAASRVIARLVRERDAAREYVS
;
A
#
# COMPACT_ATOMS: atom_id res chain seq x y z
N MET A 1 2.20 -3.07 20.15
CA MET A 1 3.28 -3.33 19.19
C MET A 1 3.08 -2.34 18.05
N TYR A 2 4.05 -1.50 17.75
CA TYR A 2 3.96 -0.52 16.66
C TYR A 2 4.61 -1.10 15.41
N PHE A 3 4.03 -0.86 14.24
CA PHE A 3 4.53 -1.35 12.96
C PHE A 3 4.99 -0.17 12.11
N CYS A 4 6.01 -0.40 11.29
CA CYS A 4 6.50 0.57 10.32
C CYS A 4 5.43 0.81 9.25
N GLY A 5 5.08 2.08 9.00
CA GLY A 5 4.10 2.46 7.97
C GLY A 5 4.54 2.18 6.52
N ILE A 6 5.79 1.73 6.30
CA ILE A 6 6.30 1.34 4.97
C ILE A 6 6.36 -0.18 4.84
N SER A 7 7.05 -0.87 5.76
CA SER A 7 7.28 -2.33 5.65
C SER A 7 6.19 -3.17 6.31
N GLY A 8 5.35 -2.59 7.19
CA GLY A 8 4.41 -3.37 8.01
C GLY A 8 5.09 -4.21 9.10
N GLU A 9 6.42 -4.16 9.22
CA GLU A 9 7.20 -4.90 10.20
C GLU A 9 7.45 -4.08 11.47
N PRO A 10 7.70 -4.73 12.63
CA PRO A 10 8.15 -4.03 13.82
C PRO A 10 9.51 -3.37 13.57
N PRO A 11 9.63 -2.03 13.70
CA PRO A 11 10.88 -1.32 13.44
C PRO A 11 11.93 -1.64 14.52
N GLN A 12 13.18 -1.75 14.08
CA GLN A 12 14.37 -1.88 14.93
C GLN A 12 14.88 -0.51 15.38
N ASP A 13 14.85 0.50 14.50
CA ASP A 13 15.15 1.88 14.84
C ASP A 13 13.92 2.76 14.54
N PRO A 14 12.94 2.79 15.47
CA PRO A 14 11.70 3.50 15.26
C PRO A 14 11.89 5.02 15.30
N VAL A 15 11.40 5.67 14.25
CA VAL A 15 11.27 7.12 14.16
C VAL A 15 9.81 7.50 13.94
N ILE A 16 9.38 8.63 14.50
CA ILE A 16 8.06 9.20 14.28
C ILE A 16 8.17 10.43 13.39
N SER A 17 7.21 10.61 12.49
CA SER A 17 7.00 11.88 11.82
C SER A 17 6.34 12.87 12.77
N ALA A 18 6.96 14.02 13.03
CA ALA A 18 6.38 15.05 13.89
C ALA A 18 5.07 15.66 13.32
N LYS A 19 4.85 15.52 12.01
CA LYS A 19 3.68 16.08 11.32
C LYS A 19 2.46 15.17 11.41
N SER A 20 2.65 13.89 11.10
CA SER A 20 1.54 12.93 10.99
C SER A 20 1.40 11.99 12.19
N GLY A 21 2.46 11.85 13.00
CA GLY A 21 2.50 10.90 14.11
C GLY A 21 2.69 9.44 13.69
N HIS A 22 2.95 9.15 12.41
CA HIS A 22 3.22 7.78 11.95
C HIS A 22 4.61 7.30 12.35
N VAL A 23 4.72 6.00 12.67
CA VAL A 23 5.97 5.33 13.02
C VAL A 23 6.59 4.67 11.80
N TYR A 24 7.88 4.86 11.61
CA TYR A 24 8.66 4.29 10.51
C TYR A 24 9.96 3.67 11.02
N GLU A 25 10.52 2.76 10.23
CA GLU A 25 11.91 2.31 10.35
C GLU A 25 12.81 3.41 9.76
N ARG A 26 13.79 3.90 10.53
CA ARG A 26 14.65 5.03 10.12
C ARG A 26 15.24 4.84 8.73
N ARG A 27 15.81 3.67 8.46
CA ARG A 27 16.46 3.37 7.17
C ARG A 27 15.50 3.53 5.98
N LEU A 28 14.24 3.13 6.16
CA LEU A 28 13.25 3.13 5.08
C LEU A 28 12.71 4.55 4.83
N ILE A 29 12.38 5.29 5.89
CA ILE A 29 11.84 6.64 5.72
C ILE A 29 12.88 7.63 5.21
N LEU A 30 14.14 7.53 5.66
CA LEU A 30 15.21 8.39 5.13
C LEU A 30 15.41 8.15 3.63
N LYS A 31 15.43 6.88 3.20
CA LYS A 31 15.52 6.56 1.78
C LYS A 31 14.32 7.14 1.00
N TYR A 32 13.12 7.02 1.53
CA TYR A 32 11.91 7.57 0.89
C TYR A 32 11.95 9.10 0.79
N ILE A 33 12.39 9.79 1.84
CA ILE A 33 12.56 11.26 1.84
C ILE A 33 13.59 11.67 0.79
N THR A 34 14.71 10.97 0.68
CA THR A 34 15.74 11.25 -0.34
C THR A 34 15.20 11.08 -1.76
N ASP A 35 14.40 10.04 -2.00
CA ASP A 35 13.89 9.73 -3.34
C ASP A 35 12.68 10.63 -3.73
N ASN A 36 11.79 10.95 -2.79
CA ASN A 36 10.50 11.60 -3.08
C ASN A 36 10.31 12.98 -2.43
N GLY A 37 11.01 13.30 -1.35
CA GLY A 37 10.88 14.57 -0.61
C GLY A 37 9.56 14.74 0.17
N THR A 38 8.77 13.67 0.26
CA THR A 38 7.43 13.67 0.89
C THR A 38 7.28 12.50 1.85
N GLU A 39 6.20 12.50 2.62
CA GLU A 39 5.80 11.39 3.48
C GLU A 39 5.00 10.34 2.69
N PRO A 40 5.26 9.03 2.89
CA PRO A 40 4.64 7.96 2.09
C PRO A 40 3.13 7.79 2.27
N LEU A 41 2.56 8.19 3.42
CA LEU A 41 1.15 7.96 3.74
C LEU A 41 0.26 9.17 3.46
N THR A 42 0.75 10.37 3.73
CA THR A 42 -0.02 11.63 3.58
C THR A 42 0.30 12.35 2.28
N GLY A 43 1.50 12.16 1.72
CA GLY A 43 2.01 12.95 0.59
C GLY A 43 2.53 14.33 0.99
N ASP A 44 2.53 14.68 2.29
CA ASP A 44 3.01 15.97 2.76
C ASP A 44 4.53 16.08 2.67
N LYS A 45 5.06 17.31 2.51
CA LYS A 45 6.51 17.54 2.51
C LYS A 45 7.09 17.13 3.87
N LEU A 46 8.10 16.26 3.86
CA LEU A 46 8.76 15.75 5.06
C LEU A 46 10.27 15.85 4.91
N GLU A 47 10.94 16.44 5.90
CA GLU A 47 12.40 16.55 5.94
C GLU A 47 12.97 15.65 7.06
N GLU A 48 14.27 15.31 6.99
CA GLU A 48 14.90 14.46 8.00
C GLU A 48 14.86 15.06 9.41
N SER A 49 14.88 16.39 9.51
CA SER A 49 14.75 17.14 10.76
C SER A 49 13.38 17.00 11.43
N ASP A 50 12.35 16.65 10.67
CA ASP A 50 10.99 16.42 11.16
C ASP A 50 10.83 15.03 11.82
N LEU A 51 11.88 14.18 11.77
CA LEU A 51 11.86 12.83 12.33
C LEU A 51 12.35 12.81 13.78
N LEU A 52 11.49 12.32 14.68
CA LEU A 52 11.82 12.16 16.09
C LEU A 52 12.14 10.69 16.40
N THR A 53 13.26 10.46 17.06
CA THR A 53 13.69 9.10 17.44
C THR A 53 12.94 8.62 18.67
N ILE A 54 12.38 7.41 18.62
CA ILE A 54 11.68 6.81 19.75
C ILE A 54 12.62 5.80 20.42
N LYS A 55 12.83 5.95 21.74
CA LYS A 55 13.47 4.89 22.54
C LYS A 55 12.42 3.85 22.91
N ALA A 56 12.16 2.91 22.02
CA ALA A 56 11.29 1.77 22.27
C ALA A 56 12.11 0.48 22.47
N SER A 57 11.63 -0.43 23.31
CA SER A 57 12.19 -1.77 23.41
C SER A 57 11.91 -2.53 22.11
N THR A 58 12.97 -2.88 21.37
CA THR A 58 12.85 -3.65 20.14
C THR A 58 12.52 -5.10 20.48
N SER A 59 11.29 -5.51 20.20
CA SER A 59 10.89 -6.91 20.31
C SER A 59 11.27 -7.62 19.01
N ALA A 60 12.54 -8.01 18.87
CA ALA A 60 12.96 -8.87 17.78
C ALA A 60 12.47 -10.30 18.02
N ALA A 61 11.92 -10.94 16.99
CA ALA A 61 11.60 -12.36 17.06
C ALA A 61 12.89 -13.16 17.32
N PRO A 62 12.86 -14.19 18.21
CA PRO A 62 14.03 -15.03 18.45
C PRO A 62 14.53 -15.66 17.15
N ARG A 63 15.85 -15.65 16.94
CA ARG A 63 16.44 -16.29 15.76
C ARG A 63 16.10 -17.79 15.76
N PRO A 64 15.65 -18.37 14.63
CA PRO A 64 15.40 -19.80 14.54
C PRO A 64 16.69 -20.60 14.84
N PRO A 65 16.61 -21.70 15.60
CA PRO A 65 17.79 -22.49 15.99
C PRO A 65 18.53 -23.13 14.80
N THR A 66 17.88 -23.22 13.64
CA THR A 66 18.44 -23.75 12.39
C THR A 66 19.34 -22.77 11.64
N ALA A 67 19.32 -21.48 11.99
CA ALA A 67 20.10 -20.42 11.34
C ALA A 67 21.51 -20.24 11.95
N THR A 68 22.27 -21.34 12.07
CA THR A 68 23.58 -21.37 12.75
C THR A 68 24.76 -21.68 11.82
N SER A 69 24.52 -22.05 10.57
CA SER A 69 25.57 -22.35 9.58
C SER A 69 25.43 -21.49 8.31
N ILE A 70 26.54 -21.24 7.61
CA ILE A 70 26.53 -20.47 6.34
C ILE A 70 25.58 -21.12 5.32
N PRO A 71 25.58 -22.45 5.09
CA PRO A 71 24.62 -23.08 4.18
C PRO A 71 23.16 -22.86 4.58
N ALA A 72 22.84 -22.91 5.89
CA ALA A 72 21.48 -22.67 6.37
C ALA A 72 21.02 -21.22 6.17
N LEU A 73 21.93 -20.25 6.34
CA LEU A 73 21.65 -18.83 6.07
C LEU A 73 21.39 -18.59 4.58
N LEU A 74 22.19 -19.17 3.69
CA LEU A 74 21.99 -19.05 2.25
C LEU A 74 20.67 -19.66 1.80
N HIS A 75 20.31 -20.84 2.33
CA HIS A 75 19.00 -21.44 2.06
C HIS A 75 17.84 -20.58 2.57
N THR A 76 17.97 -19.98 3.75
CA THR A 76 16.94 -19.08 4.29
C THR A 76 16.77 -17.86 3.37
N LEU A 77 17.88 -17.21 2.98
CA LEU A 77 17.84 -16.07 2.07
C LEU A 77 17.24 -16.43 0.70
N GLN A 78 17.56 -17.61 0.18
CA GLN A 78 16.97 -18.09 -1.07
C GLN A 78 15.46 -18.25 -0.94
N ASN A 79 14.98 -18.86 0.14
CA ASN A 79 13.55 -19.04 0.38
C ASN A 79 12.81 -17.70 0.51
N GLU A 80 13.37 -16.74 1.26
CA GLU A 80 12.78 -15.39 1.39
C GLU A 80 12.75 -14.66 0.04
N TRP A 81 13.81 -14.80 -0.76
CA TRP A 81 13.86 -14.21 -2.10
C TRP A 81 12.81 -14.82 -3.04
N ASP A 82 12.69 -16.15 -3.06
CA ASP A 82 11.71 -16.85 -3.87
C ASP A 82 10.28 -16.45 -3.46
N ALA A 83 10.01 -16.32 -2.16
CA ALA A 83 8.73 -15.83 -1.65
C ALA A 83 8.43 -14.40 -2.14
N LEU A 84 9.38 -13.47 -2.02
CA LEU A 84 9.22 -12.08 -2.49
C LEU A 84 8.97 -11.99 -4.00
N VAL A 85 9.66 -12.80 -4.80
CA VAL A 85 9.49 -12.83 -6.26
C VAL A 85 8.09 -13.35 -6.63
N LEU A 86 7.63 -14.42 -5.99
CA LEU A 86 6.30 -14.98 -6.22
C LEU A 86 5.19 -14.02 -5.77
N GLU A 87 5.35 -13.36 -4.62
CA GLU A 87 4.43 -12.34 -4.15
C GLU A 87 4.38 -11.15 -5.11
N THR A 88 5.52 -10.65 -5.56
CA THR A 88 5.60 -9.54 -6.52
C THR A 88 4.91 -9.90 -7.84
N PHE A 89 5.08 -11.13 -8.32
CA PHE A 89 4.39 -11.62 -9.50
C PHE A 89 2.87 -11.65 -9.31
N ALA A 90 2.40 -12.23 -8.20
CA ALA A 90 0.98 -12.31 -7.86
C ALA A 90 0.36 -10.91 -7.71
N LEU A 91 1.05 -9.98 -7.05
CA LEU A 91 0.60 -8.60 -6.87
C LEU A 91 0.46 -7.87 -8.22
N ARG A 92 1.42 -8.05 -9.13
CA ARG A 92 1.35 -7.49 -10.50
C ARG A 92 0.18 -8.09 -11.28
N GLN A 93 -0.06 -9.39 -11.14
CA GLN A 93 -1.20 -10.05 -11.78
C GLN A 93 -2.53 -9.50 -11.25
N GLN A 94 -2.69 -9.39 -9.93
CA GLN A 94 -3.87 -8.80 -9.30
C GLN A 94 -4.08 -7.35 -9.74
N TYR A 95 -3.03 -6.53 -9.74
CA TYR A 95 -3.09 -5.14 -10.20
C TYR A 95 -3.63 -5.03 -11.64
N ASN A 96 -3.15 -5.87 -12.56
CA ASN A 96 -3.62 -5.88 -13.94
C ASN A 96 -5.09 -6.32 -14.04
N ASN A 97 -5.49 -7.35 -13.28
CA ASN A 97 -6.87 -7.82 -13.24
C ASN A 97 -7.82 -6.73 -12.72
N THR A 98 -7.49 -6.10 -11.60
CA THR A 98 -8.30 -5.01 -11.01
C THR A 98 -8.42 -3.82 -11.95
N ARG A 99 -7.36 -3.48 -12.73
CA ARG A 99 -7.45 -2.44 -13.77
C ARG A 99 -8.43 -2.82 -14.89
N GLN A 100 -8.45 -4.08 -15.30
CA GLN A 100 -9.38 -4.56 -16.31
C GLN A 100 -10.82 -4.56 -15.81
N GLU A 101 -11.04 -5.03 -14.58
CA GLU A 101 -12.35 -5.01 -13.91
C GLU A 101 -12.87 -3.57 -13.75
N LEU A 102 -12.01 -2.63 -13.33
CA LEU A 102 -12.36 -1.22 -13.24
C LEU A 102 -12.76 -0.64 -14.60
N SER A 103 -12.01 -0.95 -15.66
CA SER A 103 -12.33 -0.49 -17.01
C SER A 103 -13.70 -1.00 -17.45
N TYR A 104 -14.01 -2.28 -17.21
CA TYR A 104 -15.32 -2.84 -17.50
C TYR A 104 -16.44 -2.16 -16.70
N ALA A 105 -16.23 -1.94 -15.40
CA ALA A 105 -17.19 -1.26 -14.54
C ALA A 105 -17.51 0.17 -15.01
N LEU A 106 -16.50 0.92 -15.45
CA LEU A 106 -16.69 2.27 -16.00
C LEU A 106 -17.49 2.26 -17.31
N TYR A 107 -17.20 1.31 -18.22
CA TYR A 107 -18.00 1.16 -19.44
C TYR A 107 -19.46 0.80 -19.13
N ALA A 108 -19.68 -0.13 -18.19
CA ALA A 108 -21.02 -0.49 -17.75
C ALA A 108 -21.77 0.70 -17.12
N GLN A 109 -21.06 1.54 -16.35
CA GLN A 109 -21.62 2.75 -15.73
C GLN A 109 -22.03 3.81 -16.76
N ASP A 110 -21.22 4.05 -17.80
CA ASP A 110 -21.61 4.96 -18.90
C ASP A 110 -22.83 4.42 -19.67
N ALA A 111 -22.83 3.12 -19.99
CA ALA A 111 -23.96 2.49 -20.67
C ALA A 111 -25.26 2.59 -19.85
N ALA A 112 -25.20 2.31 -18.54
CA ALA A 112 -26.33 2.46 -17.63
C ALA A 112 -26.82 3.93 -17.57
N SER A 113 -25.89 4.89 -17.52
CA SER A 113 -26.23 6.33 -17.50
C SER A 113 -26.98 6.76 -18.76
N ARG A 114 -26.59 6.23 -19.94
CA ARG A 114 -27.31 6.48 -21.21
C ARG A 114 -28.70 5.88 -21.21
N VAL A 115 -28.86 4.66 -20.67
CA VAL A 115 -30.18 4.01 -20.54
C VAL A 115 -31.07 4.83 -19.61
N ILE A 116 -30.56 5.26 -18.45
CA ILE A 116 -31.30 6.12 -17.52
C ILE A 116 -31.73 7.42 -18.20
N ALA A 117 -30.82 8.10 -18.90
CA ALA A 117 -31.15 9.35 -19.61
C ALA A 117 -32.21 9.15 -20.70
N ARG A 118 -32.24 7.99 -21.36
CA ARG A 118 -33.30 7.62 -22.30
C ARG A 118 -34.63 7.40 -21.57
N LEU A 119 -34.64 6.58 -20.53
CA LEU A 119 -35.84 6.27 -19.74
C LEU A 119 -36.44 7.51 -19.08
N VAL A 120 -35.62 8.45 -18.63
CA VAL A 120 -36.08 9.75 -18.10
C VAL A 120 -36.86 10.51 -19.16
N ARG A 121 -36.34 10.61 -20.39
CA ARG A 121 -37.05 11.28 -21.50
C ARG A 121 -38.36 10.57 -21.86
N GLU A 122 -38.35 9.25 -21.94
CA GLU A 122 -39.55 8.46 -22.24
C GLU A 122 -40.62 8.59 -21.14
N ARG A 123 -40.21 8.59 -19.87
CA ARG A 123 -41.09 8.85 -18.71
C ARG A 123 -41.71 10.23 -18.76
N ASP A 124 -40.90 11.26 -19.03
CA ASP A 124 -41.37 12.65 -19.03
C ASP A 124 -42.36 12.89 -20.16
N ALA A 125 -42.09 12.38 -21.36
CA ALA A 125 -43.04 12.40 -22.47
C ALA A 125 -44.35 11.68 -22.11
N ALA A 126 -44.28 10.47 -21.52
CA ALA A 126 -45.48 9.73 -21.13
C ALA A 126 -46.34 10.46 -20.08
N ARG A 127 -45.73 11.25 -19.19
CA ARG A 127 -46.45 12.05 -18.19
C ARG A 127 -47.19 13.23 -18.84
N GLU A 128 -46.58 13.90 -19.81
CA GLU A 128 -47.23 15.00 -20.55
C GLU A 128 -48.48 14.54 -21.32
N TYR A 129 -48.50 13.30 -21.83
CA TYR A 129 -49.70 12.75 -22.51
C TYR A 129 -50.85 12.40 -21.56
N VAL A 130 -50.58 12.21 -20.27
CA VAL A 130 -51.58 11.79 -19.26
C VAL A 130 -52.12 12.97 -18.44
N SER A 131 -51.41 14.11 -18.43
CA SER A 131 -51.86 15.39 -17.86
C SER A 131 -52.71 16.18 -18.83
#